data_AF-A0A8C2H6H1-F1
#
_entry.id   AF-A0A8C2H6H1-F1
#
_cell.length_a   1.000
_cell.length_b   1.000
_cell.length_c   1.000
_cell.angle_alpha   90.00
_cell.angle_beta   90.00
_cell.angle_gamma   90.00
#
_symmetry.space_group_name_H-M   'P 1'
#
loop_
_entity.id
_entity.type
_entity.pdbx_description
1 polymer ?
#
loop_
_entity_poly.entity_id
_entity_poly.type
_entity_poly.pdbx_seq_one_letter_code
_entity_poly.pdbx_strand_id
1 'polypeptide(L)'
;MHCVTKVELSVCGSNLLDRDVASKSDPFCVLFHDVDGNWVELARTETAVNNLNPVFGVKFQVDYHFEEVQKLKFAMFDEDKCSTQLYEHDFLGEFTCTLGVIVSNKNLHRPLILANGKPAGKGAITITAQELSDNRIITLTLCGRKLDKKDFFGKSDPYLEFHKQGDDGKWMMVHRTEVIKNTLDPVWKPFTVPLISLCNGDVDRNIKVLCYDYDNDGGHDFIGEFQTTVNKMSEAQNGVEVGLPSINTVEIHNFQNVGTKCVGIDFTASNGNAREPSSLHYINPMGSNEYLSAIWAVGQIIQDYDTDKMFPALGFGAQLPPDWKVSHEFAINFNPTNPFCSGVEGIVQAYSNCLPHIRFYGPTNFAPIINHVARFATQALQQDTAAQYFTLLIITDGVISDMDETRHAIVQAAKLPMSIIIIGVGNADFTAMEFLDGDSSALRSYTGEEAVRDIVQFVPFRDFRNAPKETLAKSVLAELPQQVTQYFKQRNLSSHCMLPKPANCLQTPLDQFNEHSACFFCTEVFLVNVFIYWFIYRQHI
;
A
#
# COMPACT_ATOMS: atom_id res chain seq x y z
N MET A 1 13.27 6.39 2.22
CA MET A 1 13.74 5.07 2.72
C MET A 1 13.12 4.03 1.80
N HIS A 2 13.85 3.04 1.28
CA HIS A 2 13.29 2.12 0.26
C HIS A 2 12.32 1.13 0.92
N CYS A 3 11.06 1.08 0.47
CA CYS A 3 10.08 0.13 1.00
C CYS A 3 10.03 -1.16 0.16
N VAL A 4 10.89 -2.11 0.53
CA VAL A 4 10.92 -3.43 -0.09
C VAL A 4 10.20 -4.42 0.82
N THR A 5 9.13 -5.06 0.32
CA THR A 5 8.38 -6.08 1.07
C THR A 5 8.49 -7.42 0.37
N LYS A 6 8.83 -8.49 1.09
CA LYS A 6 8.98 -9.81 0.46
C LYS A 6 7.63 -10.53 0.36
N VAL A 7 7.35 -11.11 -0.80
CA VAL A 7 6.09 -11.82 -1.11
C VAL A 7 6.40 -13.25 -1.54
N GLU A 8 5.66 -14.21 -1.01
CA GLU A 8 5.63 -15.60 -1.43
C GLU A 8 4.50 -15.85 -2.43
N LEU A 9 4.84 -16.46 -3.57
CA LEU A 9 3.89 -16.83 -4.61
C LEU A 9 3.75 -18.35 -4.64
N SER A 10 2.54 -18.84 -4.34
CA SER A 10 2.14 -20.21 -4.64
C SER A 10 1.60 -20.29 -6.07
N VAL A 11 1.95 -21.38 -6.77
CA VAL A 11 1.48 -21.65 -8.13
C VAL A 11 0.80 -23.01 -8.20
N CYS A 12 -0.29 -23.09 -8.95
CA CYS A 12 -0.94 -24.34 -9.36
C CYS A 12 -1.24 -24.30 -10.87
N GLY A 13 -1.18 -25.45 -11.53
CA GLY A 13 -1.69 -25.62 -12.89
C GLY A 13 -3.04 -26.34 -12.89
N SER A 14 -3.84 -26.16 -13.94
CA SER A 14 -5.04 -26.97 -14.18
C SER A 14 -5.26 -27.23 -15.66
N ASN A 15 -5.74 -28.43 -15.98
CA ASN A 15 -5.99 -28.91 -17.34
C ASN A 15 -4.83 -28.65 -18.33
N LEU A 16 -3.59 -28.81 -17.86
CA LEU A 16 -2.40 -28.62 -18.68
C LEU A 16 -2.42 -29.54 -19.91
N LEU A 17 -1.70 -29.13 -20.96
CA LEU A 17 -1.56 -29.95 -22.16
C LEU A 17 -0.87 -31.27 -21.82
N ASP A 18 -1.41 -32.36 -22.35
CA ASP A 18 -0.81 -33.68 -22.26
C ASP A 18 0.10 -33.87 -23.49
N ARG A 19 1.40 -34.04 -23.27
CA ARG A 19 2.40 -34.24 -24.35
C ARG A 19 2.88 -35.68 -24.46
N ASP A 20 2.72 -36.44 -23.38
CA ASP A 20 3.12 -37.83 -23.30
C ASP A 20 2.24 -38.76 -24.15
N VAL A 21 2.86 -39.81 -24.68
CA VAL A 21 2.20 -40.80 -25.54
C VAL A 21 1.62 -41.97 -24.73
N ALA A 22 2.10 -42.20 -23.51
CA ALA A 22 1.75 -43.36 -22.67
C ALA A 22 1.55 -43.03 -21.17
N SER A 23 1.84 -41.81 -20.76
CA SER A 23 1.75 -41.25 -19.40
C SER A 23 0.96 -39.95 -19.45
N LYS A 24 0.83 -39.27 -18.32
CA LYS A 24 0.53 -37.82 -18.32
C LYS A 24 1.83 -37.06 -18.19
N SER A 25 1.89 -35.87 -18.77
CA SER A 25 2.95 -34.89 -18.52
C SER A 25 3.36 -34.77 -17.04
N ASP A 26 4.66 -34.53 -16.84
CA ASP A 26 5.39 -34.29 -15.59
C ASP A 26 5.72 -32.77 -15.48
N PRO A 27 4.75 -31.88 -15.18
CA PRO A 27 4.98 -30.45 -15.28
C PRO A 27 5.82 -29.83 -14.15
N PHE A 28 6.61 -28.81 -14.49
CA PHE A 28 7.22 -27.86 -13.57
C PHE A 28 6.99 -26.41 -14.04
N CYS A 29 7.05 -25.46 -13.11
CA CYS A 29 6.88 -24.02 -13.39
C CYS A 29 8.21 -23.26 -13.21
N VAL A 30 8.48 -22.34 -14.13
CA VAL A 30 9.62 -21.40 -14.09
C VAL A 30 9.08 -19.98 -13.96
N LEU A 31 9.60 -19.24 -12.99
CA LEU A 31 9.34 -17.81 -12.81
C LEU A 31 10.47 -16.99 -13.45
N PHE A 32 10.08 -16.03 -14.28
CA PHE A 32 10.96 -15.00 -14.83
C PHE A 32 10.53 -13.61 -14.39
N HIS A 33 11.48 -12.68 -14.34
CA HIS A 33 11.23 -11.24 -14.23
C HIS A 33 11.80 -10.48 -15.44
N ASP A 34 11.19 -9.33 -15.75
CA ASP A 34 11.64 -8.43 -16.81
C ASP A 34 12.75 -7.49 -16.29
N VAL A 35 13.92 -7.54 -16.90
CA VAL A 35 15.05 -6.63 -16.64
C VAL A 35 15.41 -5.94 -17.95
N ASP A 36 15.08 -4.64 -18.05
CA ASP A 36 15.29 -3.82 -19.25
C ASP A 36 14.78 -4.45 -20.56
N GLY A 37 13.64 -5.13 -20.51
CA GLY A 37 13.03 -5.82 -21.65
C GLY A 37 13.50 -7.27 -21.86
N ASN A 38 14.35 -7.80 -20.98
CA ASN A 38 14.87 -9.17 -21.05
C ASN A 38 14.31 -10.02 -19.93
N TRP A 39 13.78 -11.20 -20.27
CA TRP A 39 13.31 -12.17 -19.28
C TRP A 39 14.48 -12.91 -18.64
N VAL A 40 14.71 -12.65 -17.36
CA VAL A 40 15.72 -13.33 -16.53
C VAL A 40 15.01 -14.36 -15.64
N GLU A 41 15.57 -15.55 -15.51
CA GLU A 41 15.02 -16.61 -14.65
C GLU A 41 15.28 -16.30 -13.17
N LEU A 42 14.24 -16.33 -12.34
CA LEU A 42 14.34 -16.16 -10.88
C LEU A 42 14.43 -17.51 -10.16
N ALA A 43 13.50 -18.43 -10.46
CA ALA A 43 13.30 -19.66 -9.70
C ALA A 43 12.48 -20.69 -10.48
N ARG A 44 12.49 -21.94 -10.00
CA ARG A 44 11.67 -23.05 -10.51
C ARG A 44 10.99 -23.80 -9.37
N THR A 45 9.84 -24.41 -9.66
CA THR A 45 9.21 -25.37 -8.74
C THR A 45 9.89 -26.73 -8.82
N GLU A 46 9.48 -27.65 -7.95
CA GLU A 46 9.64 -29.08 -8.21
C GLU A 46 8.78 -29.55 -9.39
N THR A 47 9.12 -30.72 -9.94
CA THR A 47 8.36 -31.41 -10.98
C THR A 47 7.24 -32.25 -10.37
N ALA A 48 6.02 -32.10 -10.90
CA ALA A 48 4.84 -32.81 -10.42
C ALA A 48 4.52 -34.02 -11.33
N VAL A 49 5.07 -35.18 -10.99
CA VAL A 49 4.98 -36.40 -11.80
C VAL A 49 3.53 -36.81 -12.13
N ASN A 50 3.25 -36.99 -13.42
CA ASN A 50 2.06 -37.52 -14.06
C ASN A 50 0.77 -36.76 -13.69
N ASN A 51 0.87 -35.43 -13.69
CA ASN A 51 -0.16 -34.57 -13.12
C ASN A 51 -0.48 -33.31 -13.95
N LEU A 52 -1.54 -33.36 -14.75
CA LEU A 52 -2.06 -32.21 -15.51
C LEU A 52 -2.74 -31.12 -14.65
N ASN A 53 -2.81 -31.29 -13.32
CA ASN A 53 -3.36 -30.32 -12.36
C ASN A 53 -2.42 -30.18 -11.14
N PRO A 54 -1.18 -29.71 -11.34
CA PRO A 54 -0.18 -29.68 -10.28
C PRO A 54 -0.49 -28.59 -9.24
N VAL A 55 -0.23 -28.89 -7.97
CA VAL A 55 -0.21 -27.93 -6.87
C VAL A 55 1.22 -27.94 -6.33
N PHE A 56 1.98 -26.88 -6.60
CA PHE A 56 3.40 -26.87 -6.29
C PHE A 56 3.67 -26.52 -4.82
N GLY A 57 4.53 -27.32 -4.19
CA GLY A 57 5.02 -27.15 -2.84
C GLY A 57 6.08 -26.07 -2.74
N VAL A 58 7.01 -25.98 -3.70
CA VAL A 58 7.96 -24.87 -3.79
C VAL A 58 7.23 -23.57 -4.09
N LYS A 59 7.60 -22.52 -3.34
CA LYS A 59 7.02 -21.18 -3.43
C LYS A 59 8.07 -20.19 -3.89
N PHE A 60 7.68 -19.23 -4.72
CA PHE A 60 8.60 -18.21 -5.21
C PHE A 60 8.63 -17.02 -4.27
N GLN A 61 9.80 -16.65 -3.76
CA GLN A 61 9.98 -15.41 -3.00
C GLN A 61 10.40 -14.29 -3.94
N VAL A 62 9.63 -13.20 -3.97
CA VAL A 62 9.90 -12.03 -4.78
C VAL A 62 9.83 -10.79 -3.91
N ASP A 63 10.83 -9.91 -4.04
CA ASP A 63 10.82 -8.60 -3.40
C ASP A 63 9.87 -7.67 -4.18
N TYR A 64 8.92 -7.06 -3.48
CA TYR A 64 7.90 -6.18 -4.04
C TYR A 64 8.12 -4.73 -3.65
N HIS A 65 7.94 -3.88 -4.65
CA HIS A 65 8.06 -2.44 -4.63
C HIS A 65 6.73 -1.86 -5.13
N PHE A 66 5.95 -1.26 -4.23
CA PHE A 66 4.65 -0.64 -4.56
C PHE A 66 4.79 0.41 -5.68
N GLU A 67 5.96 1.05 -5.70
CA GLU A 67 6.36 2.14 -6.55
C GLU A 67 6.94 1.71 -7.92
N GLU A 68 6.93 0.41 -8.26
CA GLU A 68 7.48 -0.13 -9.52
C GLU A 68 6.50 -1.03 -10.31
N VAL A 69 6.58 -0.96 -11.64
CA VAL A 69 5.88 -1.90 -12.54
C VAL A 69 6.72 -3.16 -12.73
N GLN A 70 6.72 -4.03 -11.71
CA GLN A 70 7.48 -5.27 -11.71
C GLN A 70 6.78 -6.35 -12.55
N LYS A 71 7.24 -6.62 -13.78
CA LYS A 71 6.64 -7.65 -14.64
C LYS A 71 7.20 -9.04 -14.35
N LEU A 72 6.31 -10.02 -14.26
CA LEU A 72 6.61 -11.41 -14.02
C LEU A 72 5.99 -12.30 -15.12
N LYS A 73 6.72 -13.34 -15.51
CA LYS A 73 6.27 -14.38 -16.43
C LYS A 73 6.38 -15.75 -15.75
N PHE A 74 5.30 -16.51 -15.82
CA PHE A 74 5.20 -17.88 -15.34
C PHE A 74 5.12 -18.80 -16.57
N ALA A 75 6.10 -19.67 -16.75
CA ALA A 75 6.14 -20.62 -17.84
C ALA A 75 6.03 -22.05 -17.30
N MET A 76 5.21 -22.88 -17.96
CA MET A 76 5.02 -24.30 -17.64
C MET A 76 5.71 -25.16 -18.70
N PHE A 77 6.46 -26.15 -18.26
CA PHE A 77 7.20 -27.10 -19.08
C PHE A 77 6.94 -28.54 -18.59
N ASP A 78 7.13 -29.50 -19.48
CA ASP A 78 7.06 -30.94 -19.23
C ASP A 78 8.49 -31.51 -19.07
N GLU A 79 8.79 -32.28 -18.02
CA GLU A 79 10.15 -32.77 -17.77
C GLU A 79 10.47 -34.06 -18.56
N ASP A 80 10.75 -33.93 -19.86
CA ASP A 80 11.17 -35.06 -20.72
C ASP A 80 12.52 -35.70 -20.33
N LYS A 81 13.41 -34.92 -19.69
CA LYS A 81 14.81 -35.29 -19.45
C LYS A 81 15.32 -34.72 -18.13
N CYS A 82 16.23 -35.43 -17.47
CA CYS A 82 16.95 -34.88 -16.30
C CYS A 82 17.98 -33.80 -16.72
N SER A 83 17.50 -32.60 -17.07
CA SER A 83 18.28 -31.48 -17.59
C SER A 83 17.78 -30.15 -17.05
N THR A 84 18.67 -29.19 -16.79
CA THR A 84 18.27 -27.83 -16.39
C THR A 84 17.96 -26.93 -17.59
N GLN A 85 18.21 -27.37 -18.83
CA GLN A 85 18.09 -26.56 -20.03
C GLN A 85 16.66 -26.55 -20.57
N LEU A 86 16.02 -25.36 -20.59
CA LEU A 86 14.60 -25.24 -20.97
C LEU A 86 14.28 -25.59 -22.42
N TYR A 87 15.26 -25.58 -23.33
CA TYR A 87 15.06 -26.02 -24.72
C TYR A 87 14.98 -27.55 -24.86
N GLU A 88 15.24 -28.32 -23.79
CA GLU A 88 15.22 -29.78 -23.79
C GLU A 88 13.90 -30.38 -23.29
N HIS A 89 12.95 -29.52 -22.91
CA HIS A 89 11.66 -29.82 -22.26
C HIS A 89 10.50 -29.30 -23.10
N ASP A 90 9.40 -30.05 -23.17
CA ASP A 90 8.23 -29.66 -23.97
C ASP A 90 7.44 -28.50 -23.33
N PHE A 91 7.16 -27.45 -24.11
CA PHE A 91 6.49 -26.25 -23.60
C PHE A 91 4.96 -26.41 -23.51
N LEU A 92 4.43 -26.22 -22.31
CA LEU A 92 3.01 -26.38 -21.98
C LEU A 92 2.24 -25.05 -22.05
N GLY A 93 2.89 -23.92 -21.78
CA GLY A 93 2.32 -22.57 -21.93
C GLY A 93 2.87 -21.56 -20.93
N GLU A 94 2.62 -20.26 -21.17
CA GLU A 94 3.01 -19.18 -20.28
C GLU A 94 1.84 -18.25 -19.90
N PHE A 95 2.04 -17.47 -18.84
CA PHE A 95 1.21 -16.35 -18.44
C PHE A 95 2.12 -15.20 -17.95
N THR A 96 1.81 -13.96 -18.35
CA THR A 96 2.59 -12.76 -17.99
C THR A 96 1.70 -11.73 -17.33
N CYS A 97 2.15 -11.11 -16.24
CA CYS A 97 1.44 -10.08 -15.48
C CYS A 97 2.40 -9.17 -14.70
N THR A 98 1.88 -8.17 -13.98
CA THR A 98 2.66 -7.40 -12.99
C THR A 98 2.52 -8.07 -11.61
N LEU A 99 3.55 -7.98 -10.77
CA LEU A 99 3.46 -8.41 -9.36
C LEU A 99 2.36 -7.63 -8.63
N GLY A 100 2.15 -6.35 -8.98
CA GLY A 100 1.00 -5.53 -8.55
C GLY A 100 -0.34 -6.22 -8.77
N VAL A 101 -0.60 -6.78 -9.95
CA VAL A 101 -1.82 -7.57 -10.23
C VAL A 101 -1.89 -8.83 -9.38
N ILE A 102 -0.78 -9.51 -9.09
CA ILE A 102 -0.81 -10.72 -8.24
C ILE A 102 -1.12 -10.35 -6.79
N VAL A 103 -0.48 -9.33 -6.22
CA VAL A 103 -0.73 -8.91 -4.82
C VAL A 103 -2.11 -8.29 -4.63
N SER A 104 -2.70 -7.67 -5.67
CA SER A 104 -4.08 -7.19 -5.63
C SER A 104 -5.14 -8.28 -5.89
N ASN A 105 -4.74 -9.53 -6.20
CA ASN A 105 -5.65 -10.64 -6.45
C ASN A 105 -5.36 -11.82 -5.51
N LYS A 106 -6.24 -12.04 -4.51
CA LYS A 106 -6.16 -13.18 -3.56
C LYS A 106 -5.96 -14.53 -4.25
N ASN A 107 -6.57 -14.71 -5.42
CA ASN A 107 -6.39 -15.88 -6.27
C ASN A 107 -6.49 -15.47 -7.75
N LEU A 108 -5.36 -15.48 -8.45
CA LEU A 108 -5.25 -15.10 -9.85
C LEU A 108 -5.31 -16.34 -10.75
N HIS A 109 -6.52 -16.76 -11.11
CA HIS A 109 -6.75 -17.81 -12.09
C HIS A 109 -6.79 -17.23 -13.53
N ARG A 110 -5.91 -17.69 -14.42
CA ARG A 110 -5.78 -17.19 -15.81
C ARG A 110 -5.45 -18.32 -16.80
N PRO A 111 -5.94 -18.26 -18.06
CA PRO A 111 -5.57 -19.23 -19.09
C PRO A 111 -4.10 -19.07 -19.50
N LEU A 112 -3.45 -20.18 -19.84
CA LEU A 112 -2.10 -20.21 -20.40
C LEU A 112 -2.13 -20.00 -21.92
N ILE A 113 -1.09 -19.36 -22.44
CA ILE A 113 -0.88 -19.13 -23.88
C ILE A 113 0.38 -19.84 -24.37
N LEU A 114 0.36 -20.30 -25.62
CA LEU A 114 1.53 -20.85 -26.30
C LEU A 114 2.38 -19.74 -26.91
N ALA A 115 3.63 -20.05 -27.26
CA ALA A 115 4.58 -19.08 -27.86
C ALA A 115 4.11 -18.45 -29.19
N ASN A 116 3.08 -19.02 -29.83
CA ASN A 116 2.42 -18.49 -31.03
C ASN A 116 1.17 -17.63 -30.71
N GLY A 117 0.95 -17.26 -29.45
CA GLY A 117 -0.18 -16.47 -28.97
C GLY A 117 -1.52 -17.19 -28.89
N LYS A 118 -1.59 -18.49 -29.23
CA LYS A 118 -2.84 -19.27 -29.13
C LYS A 118 -3.05 -19.81 -27.71
N PRO A 119 -4.29 -20.04 -27.27
CA PRO A 119 -4.57 -20.70 -25.98
C PRO A 119 -3.91 -22.09 -25.90
N ALA A 120 -3.34 -22.43 -24.74
CA ALA A 120 -2.76 -23.73 -24.44
C ALA A 120 -3.84 -24.79 -24.14
N GLY A 121 -4.74 -25.01 -25.10
CA GLY A 121 -5.91 -25.89 -24.93
C GLY A 121 -6.86 -25.36 -23.85
N LYS A 122 -7.04 -26.14 -22.77
CA LYS A 122 -7.77 -25.73 -21.56
C LYS A 122 -6.83 -25.36 -20.40
N GLY A 123 -5.53 -25.35 -20.64
CA GLY A 123 -4.50 -25.10 -19.63
C GLY A 123 -4.69 -23.73 -18.99
N ALA A 124 -4.69 -23.71 -17.67
CA ALA A 124 -4.76 -22.50 -16.87
C ALA A 124 -3.78 -22.57 -15.69
N ILE A 125 -3.36 -21.41 -15.22
CA ILE A 125 -2.51 -21.22 -14.05
C ILE A 125 -3.32 -20.52 -12.97
N THR A 126 -3.08 -20.90 -11.72
CA THR A 126 -3.58 -20.24 -10.52
C THR A 126 -2.39 -19.76 -9.72
N ILE A 127 -2.34 -18.47 -9.43
CA ILE A 127 -1.28 -17.87 -8.60
C ILE A 127 -1.94 -17.25 -7.36
N THR A 128 -1.39 -17.48 -6.18
CA THR A 128 -1.82 -16.82 -4.94
C THR A 128 -0.61 -16.21 -4.24
N ALA A 129 -0.67 -14.91 -3.93
CA ALA A 129 0.35 -14.22 -3.15
C ALA A 129 0.06 -14.31 -1.64
N GLN A 130 1.11 -14.46 -0.84
CA GLN A 130 1.12 -14.31 0.61
C GLN A 130 2.33 -13.45 0.99
N GLU A 131 2.18 -12.48 1.88
CA GLU A 131 3.32 -11.67 2.33
C GLU A 131 4.23 -12.48 3.26
N LEU A 132 5.55 -12.38 3.07
CA LEU A 132 6.57 -12.95 3.95
C LEU A 132 7.10 -11.89 4.92
N SER A 133 6.24 -11.49 5.84
CA SER A 133 6.57 -10.53 6.89
C SER A 133 6.07 -11.01 8.25
N ASP A 134 7.00 -11.33 9.16
CA ASP A 134 6.59 -11.39 10.57
C ASP A 134 6.51 -9.98 11.14
N ASN A 135 5.28 -9.48 11.03
CA ASN A 135 4.93 -8.11 11.24
C ASN A 135 4.40 -7.86 12.66
N ARG A 136 4.53 -8.79 13.60
CA ARG A 136 4.17 -8.51 14.99
C ARG A 136 5.12 -7.45 15.58
N ILE A 137 4.59 -6.53 16.37
CA ILE A 137 5.38 -5.58 17.19
C ILE A 137 5.06 -5.87 18.65
N ILE A 138 6.06 -5.78 19.52
CA ILE A 138 5.88 -5.95 20.96
C ILE A 138 6.21 -4.64 21.67
N THR A 139 5.25 -4.14 22.45
CA THR A 139 5.46 -3.03 23.37
C THR A 139 5.77 -3.62 24.75
N LEU A 140 6.98 -3.36 25.26
CA LEU A 140 7.44 -3.86 26.56
C LEU A 140 7.39 -2.73 27.59
N THR A 141 6.87 -3.02 28.78
CA THR A 141 6.95 -2.16 29.97
C THR A 141 7.60 -2.97 31.07
N LEU A 142 8.67 -2.46 31.67
CA LEU A 142 9.56 -3.24 32.52
C LEU A 142 9.90 -2.49 33.81
N CYS A 143 10.02 -3.22 34.91
CA CYS A 143 10.59 -2.69 36.14
C CYS A 143 11.55 -3.71 36.77
N GLY A 144 12.61 -3.21 37.40
CA GLY A 144 13.46 -3.97 38.30
C GLY A 144 12.96 -3.80 39.73
N ARG A 145 13.23 -4.81 40.58
CA ARG A 145 12.96 -4.72 42.03
C ARG A 145 14.15 -5.34 42.77
N LYS A 146 14.68 -4.62 43.77
CA LYS A 146 15.82 -5.04 44.61
C LYS A 146 17.05 -5.53 43.81
N LEU A 147 17.43 -4.80 42.77
CA LEU A 147 18.67 -5.06 42.03
C LEU A 147 19.91 -4.98 42.95
N ASP A 148 20.97 -5.68 42.57
CA ASP A 148 22.25 -5.61 43.27
C ASP A 148 22.85 -4.21 43.18
N LYS A 149 23.25 -3.65 44.32
CA LYS A 149 24.07 -2.44 44.39
C LYS A 149 25.52 -2.79 44.02
N LYS A 150 26.04 -2.26 42.91
CA LYS A 150 27.47 -2.37 42.55
C LYS A 150 28.26 -1.15 43.01
N ASP A 151 27.67 0.01 42.79
CA ASP A 151 28.20 1.32 43.15
C ASP A 151 28.66 1.47 44.62
N PHE A 152 29.85 2.01 44.88
CA PHE A 152 30.37 2.23 46.25
C PHE A 152 29.63 3.39 46.95
N PHE A 153 29.43 4.52 46.27
CA PHE A 153 28.90 5.78 46.81
C PHE A 153 27.58 6.23 46.15
N GLY A 154 26.70 5.28 45.83
CA GLY A 154 25.36 5.52 45.29
C GLY A 154 24.43 4.34 45.59
N LYS A 155 23.27 4.29 44.97
CA LYS A 155 22.73 3.03 44.44
C LYS A 155 23.11 2.98 42.96
N SER A 156 23.04 1.80 42.36
CA SER A 156 23.24 1.62 40.93
C SER A 156 22.41 2.56 40.04
N ASP A 157 22.93 2.80 38.84
CA ASP A 157 22.32 3.47 37.69
C ASP A 157 21.88 2.41 36.64
N PRO A 158 20.90 1.53 36.92
CA PRO A 158 20.62 0.35 36.10
C PRO A 158 20.01 0.63 34.70
N TYR A 159 20.43 -0.19 33.73
CA TYR A 159 19.83 -0.28 32.39
C TYR A 159 19.77 -1.74 31.88
N LEU A 160 19.01 -1.99 30.82
CA LEU A 160 18.85 -3.31 30.19
C LEU A 160 19.34 -3.34 28.73
N GLU A 161 19.85 -4.49 28.31
CA GLU A 161 20.23 -4.80 26.91
C GLU A 161 19.55 -6.08 26.42
N PHE A 162 18.83 -5.98 25.32
CA PHE A 162 18.14 -7.08 24.65
C PHE A 162 18.99 -7.61 23.50
N HIS A 163 19.12 -8.93 23.41
CA HIS A 163 19.92 -9.62 22.41
C HIS A 163 19.14 -10.73 21.72
N LYS A 164 19.20 -10.79 20.39
CA LYS A 164 18.70 -11.90 19.58
C LYS A 164 19.81 -12.87 19.20
N GLN A 165 19.46 -14.13 18.99
CA GLN A 165 20.37 -15.12 18.43
C GLN A 165 20.31 -15.11 16.90
N GLY A 166 21.46 -14.97 16.23
CA GLY A 166 21.61 -15.17 14.79
C GLY A 166 21.67 -16.65 14.42
N ASP A 167 21.50 -16.95 13.13
CA ASP A 167 21.54 -18.34 12.63
C ASP A 167 22.96 -18.94 12.66
N ASP A 168 24.00 -18.11 12.85
CA ASP A 168 25.37 -18.53 13.17
C ASP A 168 25.60 -18.79 14.67
N GLY A 169 24.54 -18.71 15.48
CA GLY A 169 24.54 -18.93 16.92
C GLY A 169 25.01 -17.73 17.77
N LYS A 170 25.47 -16.63 17.16
CA LYS A 170 25.95 -15.45 17.90
C LYS A 170 24.80 -14.59 18.43
N TRP A 171 25.06 -13.89 19.53
CA TRP A 171 24.14 -12.90 20.09
C TRP A 171 24.40 -11.52 19.51
N MET A 172 23.34 -10.84 19.07
CA MET A 172 23.37 -9.47 18.55
C MET A 172 22.46 -8.58 19.40
N MET A 173 22.95 -7.42 19.85
CA MET A 173 22.13 -6.45 20.57
C MET A 173 21.09 -5.83 19.63
N VAL A 174 19.85 -5.73 20.09
CA VAL A 174 18.69 -5.26 19.31
C VAL A 174 17.93 -4.11 19.97
N HIS A 175 18.07 -3.94 21.29
CA HIS A 175 17.55 -2.78 22.01
C HIS A 175 18.32 -2.54 23.32
N ARG A 176 18.41 -1.28 23.76
CA ARG A 176 18.95 -0.86 25.06
C ARG A 176 18.02 0.19 25.67
N THR A 177 17.65 0.02 26.93
CA THR A 177 16.80 1.00 27.65
C THR A 177 17.58 2.24 28.06
N GLU A 178 16.90 3.27 28.56
CA GLU A 178 17.56 4.35 29.27
C GLU A 178 18.22 3.87 30.58
N VAL A 179 19.20 4.65 31.04
CA VAL A 179 19.83 4.54 32.35
C VAL A 179 18.98 5.29 33.37
N ILE A 180 18.58 4.62 34.46
CA ILE A 180 17.84 5.25 35.55
C ILE A 180 18.75 5.40 36.76
N LYS A 181 19.02 6.65 37.16
CA LYS A 181 20.04 6.92 38.17
C LYS A 181 19.63 6.59 39.60
N ASN A 182 20.57 6.08 40.38
CA ASN A 182 20.53 5.94 41.83
C ASN A 182 19.29 5.18 42.34
N THR A 183 19.02 3.99 41.77
CA THR A 183 17.90 3.13 42.16
C THR A 183 18.23 1.64 42.09
N LEU A 184 17.63 0.85 42.99
CA LEU A 184 17.61 -0.62 42.91
C LEU A 184 16.23 -1.13 42.46
N ASP A 185 15.28 -0.23 42.24
CA ASP A 185 13.91 -0.52 41.83
C ASP A 185 13.52 0.37 40.62
N PRO A 186 14.21 0.22 39.47
CA PRO A 186 13.97 1.04 38.28
C PRO A 186 12.62 0.73 37.61
N VAL A 187 12.02 1.75 37.00
CA VAL A 187 10.85 1.62 36.10
C VAL A 187 11.21 2.29 34.78
N TRP A 188 11.54 1.50 33.77
CA TRP A 188 11.95 1.99 32.46
C TRP A 188 10.75 2.41 31.62
N LYS A 189 10.94 3.40 30.74
CA LYS A 189 9.92 3.84 29.79
C LYS A 189 9.47 2.68 28.91
N PRO A 190 8.17 2.59 28.58
CA PRO A 190 7.69 1.65 27.59
C PRO A 190 8.39 1.88 26.25
N PHE A 191 8.80 0.79 25.59
CA PHE A 191 9.40 0.84 24.26
C PHE A 191 8.79 -0.24 23.36
N THR A 192 8.84 -0.01 22.04
CA THR A 192 8.27 -0.91 21.03
C THR A 192 9.39 -1.46 20.15
N VAL A 193 9.39 -2.76 19.88
CA VAL A 193 10.36 -3.43 18.99
C VAL A 193 9.61 -4.33 17.99
N PRO A 194 10.02 -4.35 16.70
CA PRO A 194 9.54 -5.36 15.75
C PRO A 194 9.92 -6.77 16.19
N LEU A 195 9.01 -7.74 16.03
CA LEU A 195 9.26 -9.14 16.41
C LEU A 195 10.38 -9.76 15.57
N ILE A 196 10.48 -9.40 14.28
CA ILE A 196 11.61 -9.75 13.42
C ILE A 196 12.96 -9.22 13.98
N SER A 197 12.96 -8.03 14.59
CA SER A 197 14.15 -7.46 15.21
C SER A 197 14.49 -8.13 16.54
N LEU A 198 13.49 -8.63 17.28
CA LEU A 198 13.70 -9.23 18.60
C LEU A 198 14.02 -10.73 18.57
N CYS A 199 13.38 -11.50 17.69
CA CYS A 199 13.52 -12.96 17.62
C CYS A 199 13.41 -13.54 16.19
N ASN A 200 13.58 -12.71 15.16
CA ASN A 200 13.38 -13.09 13.75
C ASN A 200 11.95 -13.64 13.47
N GLY A 201 10.93 -13.15 14.19
CA GLY A 201 9.53 -13.53 14.02
C GLY A 201 9.12 -14.79 14.81
N ASP A 202 10.05 -15.72 15.01
CA ASP A 202 9.80 -16.92 15.81
C ASP A 202 9.55 -16.55 17.28
N VAL A 203 8.29 -16.63 17.72
CA VAL A 203 7.85 -16.29 19.09
C VAL A 203 8.39 -17.24 20.15
N ASP A 204 8.90 -18.40 19.78
CA ASP A 204 9.49 -19.41 20.66
C ASP A 204 11.03 -19.37 20.65
N ARG A 205 11.64 -18.52 19.81
CA ARG A 205 13.10 -18.32 19.76
C ARG A 205 13.60 -17.52 20.97
N ASN A 206 14.73 -17.95 21.52
CA ASN A 206 15.32 -17.36 22.72
C ASN A 206 15.83 -15.93 22.51
N ILE A 207 15.54 -15.09 23.50
CA ILE A 207 15.95 -13.69 23.64
C ILE A 207 16.72 -13.60 24.96
N LYS A 208 17.96 -13.10 24.90
CA LYS A 208 18.78 -12.85 26.09
C LYS A 208 18.61 -11.40 26.53
N VAL A 209 18.42 -11.19 27.84
CA VAL A 209 18.35 -9.86 28.46
C VAL A 209 19.43 -9.76 29.52
N LEU A 210 20.26 -8.73 29.46
CA LEU A 210 21.28 -8.43 30.46
C LEU A 210 20.94 -7.12 31.17
N CYS A 211 21.29 -7.01 32.44
CA CYS A 211 21.19 -5.82 33.26
C CYS A 211 22.58 -5.40 33.75
N TYR A 212 22.87 -4.12 33.62
CA TYR A 212 24.15 -3.50 33.97
C TYR A 212 23.94 -2.23 34.78
N ASP A 213 24.93 -1.88 35.58
CA ASP A 213 25.14 -0.59 36.22
C ASP A 213 25.87 0.36 35.25
N TYR A 214 25.60 1.67 35.31
CA TYR A 214 26.20 2.64 34.38
C TYR A 214 27.35 3.43 35.00
N ASP A 215 28.57 2.97 34.74
CA ASP A 215 29.80 3.69 35.11
C ASP A 215 30.27 4.68 34.04
N ASN A 216 30.69 5.89 34.47
CA ASN A 216 31.16 6.97 33.59
C ASN A 216 32.55 6.72 32.97
N ASP A 217 33.29 5.71 33.44
CA ASP A 217 34.60 5.33 32.89
C ASP A 217 34.51 4.31 31.73
N GLY A 218 33.30 3.83 31.44
CA GLY A 218 33.01 2.83 30.40
C GLY A 218 33.08 1.38 30.87
N GLY A 219 33.41 1.12 32.14
CA GLY A 219 33.50 -0.21 32.75
C GLY A 219 32.21 -0.68 33.40
N HIS A 220 31.07 -0.59 32.69
CA HIS A 220 29.72 -0.87 33.21
C HIS A 220 29.59 -2.19 33.98
N ASP A 221 29.31 -2.12 35.29
CA ASP A 221 29.29 -3.28 36.18
C ASP A 221 28.09 -4.22 35.94
N PHE A 222 28.31 -5.53 35.83
CA PHE A 222 27.25 -6.49 35.53
C PHE A 222 26.35 -6.81 36.75
N ILE A 223 25.03 -6.63 36.58
CA ILE A 223 24.02 -6.89 37.61
C ILE A 223 23.45 -8.32 37.48
N GLY A 224 23.02 -8.73 36.29
CA GLY A 224 22.45 -10.06 36.07
C GLY A 224 21.90 -10.29 34.66
N GLU A 225 21.58 -11.55 34.31
CA GLU A 225 20.98 -11.89 33.02
C GLU A 225 19.85 -12.92 33.14
N PHE A 226 18.97 -12.95 32.14
CA PHE A 226 17.98 -14.01 31.95
C PHE A 226 17.72 -14.27 30.46
N GLN A 227 17.01 -15.37 30.17
CA GLN A 227 16.53 -15.69 28.81
C GLN A 227 15.01 -15.90 28.82
N THR A 228 14.36 -15.49 27.74
CA THR A 228 12.91 -15.56 27.54
C THR A 228 12.58 -15.77 26.06
N THR A 229 11.30 -15.93 25.73
CA THR A 229 10.75 -15.89 24.36
C THR A 229 9.62 -14.84 24.30
N VAL A 230 8.91 -14.70 23.18
CA VAL A 230 7.77 -13.76 23.06
C VAL A 230 6.43 -14.41 23.36
N ASN A 231 6.21 -15.66 22.96
CA ASN A 231 5.11 -16.48 23.49
C ASN A 231 5.15 -16.51 25.00
N LYS A 232 6.39 -16.54 25.51
CA LYS A 232 6.70 -16.03 26.81
C LYS A 232 6.18 -14.59 26.95
N MET A 233 6.93 -13.51 26.73
CA MET A 233 6.72 -12.17 27.37
C MET A 233 5.29 -11.58 27.56
N SER A 234 4.26 -12.04 26.87
CA SER A 234 2.86 -11.62 27.05
C SER A 234 2.09 -12.04 28.33
N GLU A 235 2.55 -12.91 29.27
CA GLU A 235 1.74 -13.37 30.46
C GLU A 235 1.13 -12.20 31.27
N ALA A 236 1.79 -11.04 31.27
CA ALA A 236 1.48 -9.88 32.11
C ALA A 236 0.30 -9.00 31.60
N GLN A 237 -0.61 -9.52 30.78
CA GLN A 237 -1.76 -8.75 30.28
C GLN A 237 -2.94 -8.67 31.26
N ASN A 238 -3.83 -7.69 31.07
CA ASN A 238 -5.01 -7.39 31.91
C ASN A 238 -4.73 -6.99 33.37
N GLY A 239 -3.59 -6.34 33.64
CA GLY A 239 -3.30 -5.75 34.97
C GLY A 239 -2.85 -6.77 36.03
N VAL A 240 -2.59 -8.01 35.62
CA VAL A 240 -1.92 -9.01 36.45
C VAL A 240 -0.42 -8.84 36.30
N GLU A 241 0.28 -8.39 37.35
CA GLU A 241 1.73 -8.57 37.43
C GLU A 241 2.02 -10.06 37.46
N VAL A 242 2.59 -10.60 36.39
CA VAL A 242 3.12 -11.95 36.42
C VAL A 242 4.64 -11.88 36.57
N GLY A 243 5.21 -12.79 37.36
CA GLY A 243 6.66 -12.85 37.61
C GLY A 243 7.32 -13.70 36.53
N LEU A 244 7.90 -13.04 35.52
CA LEU A 244 8.13 -13.68 34.21
C LEU A 244 9.50 -14.34 34.01
N PRO A 245 9.58 -15.46 33.23
CA PRO A 245 8.68 -15.69 32.08
C PRO A 245 8.13 -17.09 31.64
N SER A 246 6.99 -17.20 30.91
CA SER A 246 5.84 -16.29 30.58
C SER A 246 4.82 -16.97 29.57
N ILE A 247 3.58 -16.46 29.31
CA ILE A 247 2.50 -17.02 28.42
C ILE A 247 1.41 -15.95 27.95
N ASN A 248 1.35 -15.51 26.66
CA ASN A 248 0.10 -15.13 25.86
C ASN A 248 -0.73 -13.82 26.09
N THR A 249 -1.62 -13.26 25.20
CA THR A 249 -1.90 -13.23 23.72
C THR A 249 -3.10 -12.26 23.44
N VAL A 250 -3.21 -11.63 22.25
CA VAL A 250 -4.41 -10.85 21.81
C VAL A 250 -4.83 -11.18 20.36
N GLU A 251 -6.13 -11.09 20.05
CA GLU A 251 -6.79 -11.40 18.76
C GLU A 251 -6.85 -10.20 17.76
N ILE A 252 -7.31 -10.47 16.52
CA ILE A 252 -7.22 -9.56 15.35
C ILE A 252 -8.59 -9.37 14.66
N HIS A 253 -8.86 -8.16 14.14
CA HIS A 253 -10.03 -7.85 13.27
C HIS A 253 -9.58 -7.39 11.87
N ASN A 254 -10.38 -7.71 10.84
CA ASN A 254 -10.07 -7.46 9.41
C ASN A 254 -10.75 -6.18 8.86
N PHE A 255 -10.14 -5.51 7.86
CA PHE A 255 -10.63 -4.24 7.28
C PHE A 255 -10.51 -4.14 5.75
N GLN A 256 -11.62 -4.03 5.02
CA GLN A 256 -11.67 -4.01 3.54
C GLN A 256 -11.87 -2.58 2.99
N ASN A 257 -11.09 -2.17 1.97
CA ASN A 257 -11.07 -0.80 1.43
C ASN A 257 -11.04 -0.67 -0.13
N VAL A 258 -12.11 -0.98 -0.91
CA VAL A 258 -12.16 -0.53 -2.32
C VAL A 258 -12.37 0.98 -2.32
N GLY A 259 -11.64 1.79 -3.10
CA GLY A 259 -11.93 3.22 -3.17
C GLY A 259 -11.50 3.89 -4.48
N THR A 260 -12.29 4.88 -4.90
CA THR A 260 -12.24 5.47 -6.24
C THR A 260 -11.05 6.41 -6.41
N LYS A 261 -10.30 6.28 -7.52
CA LYS A 261 -9.29 7.26 -7.93
C LYS A 261 -9.83 8.20 -8.99
N CYS A 262 -9.91 9.49 -8.68
CA CYS A 262 -10.36 10.53 -9.59
C CYS A 262 -9.16 11.28 -10.19
N VAL A 263 -9.25 11.66 -11.46
CA VAL A 263 -8.25 12.50 -12.13
C VAL A 263 -8.86 13.85 -12.48
N GLY A 264 -8.29 14.93 -11.96
CA GLY A 264 -8.59 16.32 -12.26
C GLY A 264 -7.53 16.92 -13.19
N ILE A 265 -7.96 17.39 -14.36
CA ILE A 265 -7.09 18.00 -15.36
C ILE A 265 -7.39 19.50 -15.46
N ASP A 266 -6.38 20.31 -15.21
CA ASP A 266 -6.41 21.74 -15.45
C ASP A 266 -6.52 22.01 -16.96
N PHE A 267 -7.41 22.93 -17.34
CA PHE A 267 -7.57 23.43 -18.71
C PHE A 267 -7.62 24.96 -18.73
N THR A 268 -6.90 25.61 -17.82
CA THR A 268 -6.84 27.08 -17.76
C THR A 268 -5.93 27.68 -18.82
N ALA A 269 -6.18 28.96 -19.15
CA ALA A 269 -5.57 29.69 -20.25
C ALA A 269 -4.06 29.94 -20.06
N SER A 270 -3.53 29.80 -18.84
CA SER A 270 -2.09 29.79 -18.52
C SER A 270 -1.34 28.75 -19.36
N ASN A 271 -1.97 27.60 -19.62
CA ASN A 271 -1.41 26.51 -20.42
C ASN A 271 -1.26 26.83 -21.91
N GLY A 272 -1.77 27.97 -22.39
CA GLY A 272 -1.79 28.33 -23.82
C GLY A 272 -2.74 27.47 -24.66
N ASN A 273 -3.02 27.87 -25.90
CA ASN A 273 -3.96 27.17 -26.78
C ASN A 273 -3.41 25.81 -27.25
N ALA A 274 -4.12 24.70 -27.00
CA ALA A 274 -3.68 23.34 -27.33
C ALA A 274 -3.35 23.06 -28.82
N ARG A 275 -3.68 23.98 -29.73
CA ARG A 275 -3.29 23.92 -31.16
C ARG A 275 -1.91 24.51 -31.44
N GLU A 276 -1.32 25.24 -30.50
CA GLU A 276 -0.05 25.96 -30.64
C GLU A 276 1.09 25.14 -30.00
N PRO A 277 2.22 24.91 -30.69
CA PRO A 277 3.34 24.11 -30.16
C PRO A 277 3.96 24.56 -28.84
N SER A 278 3.66 25.80 -28.39
CA SER A 278 4.07 26.36 -27.11
C SER A 278 3.13 26.01 -25.94
N SER A 279 1.97 25.41 -26.19
CA SER A 279 1.02 25.04 -25.14
C SER A 279 1.42 23.76 -24.41
N LEU A 280 1.20 23.72 -23.10
CA LEU A 280 1.40 22.52 -22.28
C LEU A 280 0.42 21.38 -22.64
N HIS A 281 -0.71 21.71 -23.28
CA HIS A 281 -1.67 20.74 -23.81
C HIS A 281 -1.40 20.33 -25.27
N TYR A 282 -0.42 20.93 -25.96
CA TYR A 282 -0.12 20.60 -27.35
C TYR A 282 0.34 19.15 -27.48
N ILE A 283 -0.51 18.29 -28.05
CA ILE A 283 -0.13 16.92 -28.38
C ILE A 283 0.82 16.97 -29.57
N ASN A 284 2.09 16.66 -29.32
CA ASN A 284 3.13 16.69 -30.34
C ASN A 284 2.92 15.58 -31.40
N PRO A 285 3.64 15.61 -32.54
CA PRO A 285 3.52 14.57 -33.58
C PRO A 285 3.85 13.13 -33.13
N MET A 286 4.48 12.95 -31.96
CA MET A 286 4.73 11.65 -31.31
C MET A 286 3.61 11.25 -30.33
N GLY A 287 2.51 12.01 -30.26
CA GLY A 287 1.35 11.71 -29.44
C GLY A 287 1.47 12.06 -27.97
N SER A 288 2.37 12.98 -27.58
CA SER A 288 2.66 13.26 -26.16
C SER A 288 2.72 14.75 -25.80
N ASN A 289 2.48 15.02 -24.51
CA ASN A 289 2.73 16.27 -23.78
C ASN A 289 2.95 15.94 -22.28
N GLU A 290 3.18 16.93 -21.43
CA GLU A 290 3.46 16.70 -20.00
C GLU A 290 2.23 16.16 -19.24
N TYR A 291 1.03 16.65 -19.53
CA TYR A 291 -0.23 16.11 -18.99
C TYR A 291 -0.40 14.62 -19.29
N LEU A 292 -0.26 14.21 -20.55
CA LEU A 292 -0.31 12.81 -20.96
C LEU A 292 0.78 11.99 -20.28
N SER A 293 1.99 12.53 -20.18
CA SER A 293 3.11 11.82 -19.54
C SER A 293 2.86 11.57 -18.05
N ALA A 294 2.28 12.54 -17.34
CA ALA A 294 1.86 12.41 -15.94
C ALA A 294 0.71 11.39 -15.77
N ILE A 295 -0.33 11.46 -16.62
CA ILE A 295 -1.45 10.49 -16.64
C ILE A 295 -0.93 9.07 -16.85
N TRP A 296 -0.02 8.86 -17.81
CA TRP A 296 0.58 7.55 -18.06
C TRP A 296 1.44 7.06 -16.91
N ALA A 297 2.35 7.88 -16.38
CA ALA A 297 3.28 7.45 -15.33
C ALA A 297 2.54 7.00 -14.06
N VAL A 298 1.57 7.80 -13.61
CA VAL A 298 0.85 7.56 -12.35
C VAL A 298 -0.29 6.57 -12.55
N GLY A 299 -1.07 6.74 -13.62
CA GLY A 299 -2.21 5.89 -13.91
C GLY A 299 -1.81 4.42 -14.08
N GLN A 300 -0.67 4.13 -14.73
CA GLN A 300 -0.23 2.75 -14.96
C GLN A 300 0.09 1.99 -13.68
N ILE A 301 0.56 2.66 -12.63
CA ILE A 301 0.75 2.03 -11.31
C ILE A 301 -0.57 1.99 -10.54
N ILE A 302 -1.27 3.12 -10.42
CA ILE A 302 -2.51 3.23 -9.62
C ILE A 302 -3.63 2.28 -10.11
N GLN A 303 -3.68 1.96 -11.40
CA GLN A 303 -4.74 1.12 -11.96
C GLN A 303 -4.67 -0.36 -11.54
N ASP A 304 -3.51 -0.88 -11.14
CA ASP A 304 -3.40 -2.30 -10.73
C ASP A 304 -3.94 -2.54 -9.31
N TYR A 305 -4.15 -1.46 -8.55
CA TYR A 305 -4.86 -1.41 -7.28
C TYR A 305 -6.33 -1.04 -7.44
N ASP A 306 -6.86 -0.99 -8.67
CA ASP A 306 -8.25 -0.69 -8.96
C ASP A 306 -8.96 -1.93 -9.52
N THR A 307 -10.08 -2.31 -8.91
CA THR A 307 -10.75 -3.59 -9.20
C THR A 307 -11.59 -3.56 -10.47
N ASP A 308 -12.21 -2.42 -10.80
CA ASP A 308 -12.98 -2.27 -12.05
C ASP A 308 -12.23 -1.48 -13.12
N LYS A 309 -11.14 -0.78 -12.73
CA LYS A 309 -10.32 0.08 -13.59
C LYS A 309 -11.16 1.18 -14.25
N MET A 310 -12.18 1.68 -13.56
CA MET A 310 -13.04 2.77 -14.00
C MET A 310 -12.70 4.05 -13.23
N PHE A 311 -12.11 5.01 -13.93
CA PHE A 311 -11.60 6.24 -13.31
C PHE A 311 -12.47 7.44 -13.68
N PRO A 312 -13.14 8.12 -12.73
CA PRO A 312 -13.82 9.39 -13.01
C PRO A 312 -12.78 10.44 -13.40
N ALA A 313 -12.88 10.93 -14.64
CA ALA A 313 -11.97 11.92 -15.19
C ALA A 313 -12.67 13.27 -15.40
N LEU A 314 -12.21 14.27 -14.67
CA LEU A 314 -12.78 15.61 -14.58
C LEU A 314 -11.79 16.65 -15.11
N GLY A 315 -12.31 17.70 -15.72
CA GLY A 315 -11.57 18.90 -16.13
C GLY A 315 -12.05 20.12 -15.37
N PHE A 316 -11.20 21.13 -15.22
CA PHE A 316 -11.58 22.41 -14.60
C PHE A 316 -10.93 23.60 -15.31
N GLY A 317 -11.53 24.79 -15.17
CA GLY A 317 -10.96 26.05 -15.67
C GLY A 317 -11.22 26.35 -17.15
N ALA A 318 -12.15 25.64 -17.79
CA ALA A 318 -12.49 25.83 -19.20
C ALA A 318 -13.94 26.26 -19.42
N GLN A 319 -14.20 26.95 -20.54
CA GLN A 319 -15.55 27.22 -21.04
C GLN A 319 -16.03 26.08 -21.94
N LEU A 320 -17.28 25.65 -21.75
CA LEU A 320 -17.87 24.51 -22.44
C LEU A 320 -19.00 24.92 -23.40
N PRO A 321 -19.14 24.26 -24.57
CA PRO A 321 -20.32 24.45 -25.41
C PRO A 321 -21.59 23.88 -24.73
N PRO A 322 -22.79 24.39 -25.07
CA PRO A 322 -23.07 25.39 -26.10
C PRO A 322 -23.04 26.84 -25.59
N ASP A 323 -23.15 27.08 -24.28
CA ASP A 323 -23.34 28.41 -23.69
C ASP A 323 -22.03 29.12 -23.30
N TRP A 324 -20.90 28.43 -23.41
CA TRP A 324 -19.55 28.94 -23.12
C TRP A 324 -19.39 29.51 -21.71
N LYS A 325 -20.16 28.99 -20.76
CA LYS A 325 -19.93 29.27 -19.34
C LYS A 325 -18.65 28.60 -18.87
N VAL A 326 -17.97 29.28 -17.96
CA VAL A 326 -16.82 28.74 -17.23
C VAL A 326 -17.30 27.57 -16.39
N SER A 327 -16.65 26.42 -16.54
CA SER A 327 -16.80 25.32 -15.61
C SER A 327 -15.52 25.13 -14.81
N HIS A 328 -15.67 25.10 -13.49
CA HIS A 328 -14.63 24.68 -12.56
C HIS A 328 -14.67 23.17 -12.30
N GLU A 329 -15.56 22.43 -12.99
CA GLU A 329 -15.62 20.97 -12.95
C GLU A 329 -16.49 20.40 -14.09
N PHE A 330 -15.97 19.49 -14.90
CA PHE A 330 -16.77 18.79 -15.92
C PHE A 330 -16.19 17.43 -16.29
N ALA A 331 -17.04 16.49 -16.68
CA ALA A 331 -16.60 15.20 -17.19
C ALA A 331 -15.90 15.37 -18.55
N ILE A 332 -14.61 14.99 -18.66
CA ILE A 332 -13.83 15.19 -19.89
C ILE A 332 -14.29 14.31 -21.06
N ASN A 333 -15.05 13.25 -20.76
CA ASN A 333 -15.74 12.41 -21.74
C ASN A 333 -17.06 13.04 -22.25
N PHE A 334 -17.40 14.25 -21.81
CA PHE A 334 -18.66 14.98 -22.05
C PHE A 334 -19.94 14.24 -21.60
N ASN A 335 -19.82 13.25 -20.71
CA ASN A 335 -20.94 12.55 -20.12
C ASN A 335 -21.11 12.93 -18.64
N PRO A 336 -21.92 13.96 -18.31
CA PRO A 336 -22.05 14.46 -16.93
C PRO A 336 -22.75 13.47 -15.99
N THR A 337 -23.44 12.44 -16.50
CA THR A 337 -24.06 11.39 -15.66
C THR A 337 -23.14 10.18 -15.45
N ASN A 338 -22.05 10.07 -16.21
CA ASN A 338 -21.04 9.02 -16.05
C ASN A 338 -19.64 9.55 -16.47
N PRO A 339 -18.88 10.16 -15.56
CA PRO A 339 -17.53 10.67 -15.83
C PRO A 339 -16.45 9.58 -15.95
N PHE A 340 -16.80 8.30 -15.80
CA PHE A 340 -15.84 7.22 -15.70
C PHE A 340 -15.24 6.83 -17.06
N CYS A 341 -13.93 6.65 -17.08
CA CYS A 341 -13.14 6.19 -18.20
C CYS A 341 -12.56 4.79 -17.89
N SER A 342 -12.56 3.87 -18.86
CA SER A 342 -12.00 2.52 -18.66
C SER A 342 -10.49 2.52 -18.91
N GLY A 343 -9.72 2.20 -17.88
CA GLY A 343 -8.26 2.22 -17.91
C GLY A 343 -7.65 3.61 -18.04
N VAL A 344 -6.32 3.64 -18.02
CA VAL A 344 -5.52 4.84 -18.30
C VAL A 344 -5.73 5.27 -19.75
N GLU A 345 -5.85 4.29 -20.64
CA GLU A 345 -6.13 4.42 -22.06
C GLU A 345 -7.45 5.18 -22.31
N GLY A 346 -8.49 4.91 -21.51
CA GLY A 346 -9.76 5.63 -21.58
C GLY A 346 -9.62 7.10 -21.16
N ILE A 347 -8.85 7.41 -20.11
CA ILE A 347 -8.57 8.79 -19.68
C ILE A 347 -7.83 9.53 -20.80
N VAL A 348 -6.80 8.92 -21.37
CA VAL A 348 -5.97 9.47 -22.47
C VAL A 348 -6.82 9.75 -23.71
N GLN A 349 -7.72 8.83 -24.07
CA GLN A 349 -8.64 9.01 -25.19
C GLN A 349 -9.65 10.13 -24.92
N ALA A 350 -10.22 10.20 -23.72
CA ALA A 350 -11.17 11.24 -23.35
C ALA A 350 -10.51 12.63 -23.31
N TYR A 351 -9.33 12.76 -22.72
CA TYR A 351 -8.51 13.97 -22.73
C TYR A 351 -8.24 14.46 -24.16
N SER A 352 -7.75 13.57 -25.03
CA SER A 352 -7.42 13.90 -26.43
C SER A 352 -8.66 14.33 -27.23
N ASN A 353 -9.81 13.71 -26.97
CA ASN A 353 -11.10 14.07 -27.58
C ASN A 353 -11.69 15.36 -27.00
N CYS A 354 -11.36 15.72 -25.76
CA CYS A 354 -11.88 16.90 -25.07
C CYS A 354 -11.27 18.20 -25.62
N LEU A 355 -9.94 18.22 -25.79
CA LEU A 355 -9.15 19.41 -26.15
C LEU A 355 -9.71 20.26 -27.32
N PRO A 356 -10.20 19.70 -28.45
CA PRO A 356 -10.68 20.51 -29.58
C PRO A 356 -12.02 21.21 -29.34
N HIS A 357 -12.77 20.81 -28.30
CA HIS A 357 -14.17 21.18 -28.06
C HIS A 357 -14.36 22.19 -26.93
N ILE A 358 -13.33 22.45 -26.12
CA ILE A 358 -13.36 23.39 -24.99
C ILE A 358 -12.57 24.66 -25.32
N ARG A 359 -12.78 25.73 -24.54
CA ARG A 359 -11.92 26.93 -24.56
C ARG A 359 -11.27 27.10 -23.20
N PHE A 360 -9.95 27.22 -23.18
CA PHE A 360 -9.23 27.41 -21.93
C PHE A 360 -9.53 28.79 -21.35
N TYR A 361 -9.72 28.87 -20.04
CA TYR A 361 -10.15 30.09 -19.36
C TYR A 361 -9.57 30.15 -17.94
N GLY A 362 -10.32 30.62 -16.94
CA GLY A 362 -9.92 30.60 -15.54
C GLY A 362 -11.02 31.18 -14.65
N PRO A 363 -10.77 31.39 -13.35
CA PRO A 363 -9.53 31.09 -12.63
C PRO A 363 -9.23 29.59 -12.45
N THR A 364 -8.00 29.29 -12.03
CA THR A 364 -7.50 27.96 -11.64
C THR A 364 -7.93 27.69 -10.20
N ASN A 365 -9.01 26.92 -10.03
CA ASN A 365 -9.65 26.69 -8.73
C ASN A 365 -9.66 25.21 -8.38
N PHE A 366 -9.06 24.81 -7.25
CA PHE A 366 -9.02 23.41 -6.81
C PHE A 366 -10.09 23.07 -5.77
N ALA A 367 -10.60 24.05 -5.03
CA ALA A 367 -11.61 23.80 -4.01
C ALA A 367 -12.86 23.07 -4.55
N PRO A 368 -13.39 23.34 -5.77
CA PRO A 368 -14.54 22.63 -6.30
C PRO A 368 -14.34 21.12 -6.42
N ILE A 369 -13.26 20.68 -7.07
CA ILE A 369 -12.98 19.26 -7.33
C ILE A 369 -12.57 18.50 -6.05
N ILE A 370 -11.82 19.15 -5.15
CA ILE A 370 -11.51 18.58 -3.82
C ILE A 370 -12.82 18.34 -3.05
N ASN A 371 -13.73 19.33 -3.03
CA ASN A 371 -15.02 19.20 -2.38
C ASN A 371 -15.93 18.14 -3.02
N HIS A 372 -15.82 17.88 -4.33
CA HIS A 372 -16.57 16.80 -4.97
C HIS A 372 -16.12 15.43 -4.48
N VAL A 373 -14.82 15.12 -4.55
CA VAL A 373 -14.30 13.83 -4.07
C VAL A 373 -14.53 13.67 -2.56
N ALA A 374 -14.40 14.76 -1.79
CA ALA A 374 -14.74 14.78 -0.37
C ALA A 374 -16.22 14.42 -0.08
N ARG A 375 -17.18 14.75 -0.96
CA ARG A 375 -18.58 14.32 -0.80
C ARG A 375 -18.73 12.81 -0.93
N PHE A 376 -18.05 12.17 -1.90
CA PHE A 376 -18.05 10.71 -2.02
C PHE A 376 -17.37 10.04 -0.81
N ALA A 377 -16.21 10.57 -0.39
CA ALA A 377 -15.53 10.11 0.82
C ALA A 377 -16.43 10.25 2.07
N THR A 378 -17.23 11.31 2.17
CA THR A 378 -18.21 11.50 3.26
C THR A 378 -19.38 10.52 3.17
N GLN A 379 -19.90 10.24 1.97
CA GLN A 379 -20.98 9.27 1.75
C GLN A 379 -20.53 7.84 2.07
N ALA A 380 -19.31 7.47 1.70
CA ALA A 380 -18.73 6.17 2.04
C ALA A 380 -18.62 5.93 3.55
N LEU A 381 -18.44 6.99 4.36
CA LEU A 381 -18.44 6.89 5.82
C LEU A 381 -19.81 6.60 6.45
N GLN A 382 -20.90 6.72 5.68
CA GLN A 382 -22.27 6.50 6.13
C GLN A 382 -22.84 5.14 5.69
N GLN A 383 -22.07 4.36 4.92
CA GLN A 383 -22.48 3.02 4.48
C GLN A 383 -21.89 1.97 5.43
N ASP A 384 -22.67 0.95 5.79
CA ASP A 384 -22.19 -0.23 6.55
C ASP A 384 -21.30 -1.19 5.73
N THR A 385 -20.75 -0.70 4.62
CA THR A 385 -19.87 -1.44 3.73
C THR A 385 -18.40 -1.17 4.04
N ALA A 386 -17.52 -1.91 3.36
CA ALA A 386 -16.08 -1.71 3.28
C ALA A 386 -15.66 -0.22 3.34
N ALA A 387 -14.68 0.11 4.19
CA ALA A 387 -14.22 1.48 4.40
C ALA A 387 -13.42 1.99 3.19
N GLN A 388 -14.11 2.64 2.25
CA GLN A 388 -13.53 3.12 1.00
C GLN A 388 -12.50 4.23 1.21
N TYR A 389 -11.39 4.24 0.47
CA TYR A 389 -10.38 5.30 0.50
C TYR A 389 -10.11 5.91 -0.88
N PHE A 390 -10.26 7.22 -0.99
CA PHE A 390 -10.27 7.95 -2.25
C PHE A 390 -8.91 8.60 -2.55
N THR A 391 -8.52 8.64 -3.82
CA THR A 391 -7.32 9.39 -4.26
C THR A 391 -7.71 10.36 -5.37
N LEU A 392 -7.41 11.64 -5.21
CA LEU A 392 -7.62 12.66 -6.23
C LEU A 392 -6.26 13.07 -6.82
N LEU A 393 -6.00 12.74 -8.09
CA LEU A 393 -4.85 13.20 -8.84
C LEU A 393 -5.20 14.49 -9.59
N ILE A 394 -4.59 15.62 -9.23
CA ILE A 394 -4.69 16.91 -9.91
C ILE A 394 -3.44 17.11 -10.77
N ILE A 395 -3.60 17.52 -12.03
CA ILE A 395 -2.49 17.91 -12.91
C ILE A 395 -2.74 19.35 -13.37
N THR A 396 -1.75 20.23 -13.22
CA THR A 396 -1.90 21.70 -13.31
C THR A 396 -0.60 22.39 -13.70
N ASP A 397 -0.67 23.60 -14.27
CA ASP A 397 0.52 24.42 -14.56
C ASP A 397 0.89 25.43 -13.47
N GLY A 398 0.21 25.42 -12.31
CA GLY A 398 0.82 25.87 -11.04
C GLY A 398 0.24 27.10 -10.34
N VAL A 399 -0.68 27.86 -10.94
CA VAL A 399 -1.16 29.13 -10.36
C VAL A 399 -2.55 28.98 -9.73
N ILE A 400 -2.63 28.49 -8.49
CA ILE A 400 -3.91 28.45 -7.74
C ILE A 400 -4.44 29.87 -7.51
N SER A 401 -5.72 30.06 -7.82
CA SER A 401 -6.43 31.33 -7.61
C SER A 401 -7.30 31.35 -6.36
N ASP A 402 -7.80 30.19 -5.92
CA ASP A 402 -8.70 30.01 -4.76
C ASP A 402 -7.95 29.43 -3.53
N MET A 403 -6.78 29.99 -3.21
CA MET A 403 -5.86 29.42 -2.21
C MET A 403 -6.51 29.23 -0.82
N ASP A 404 -7.28 30.19 -0.33
CA ASP A 404 -7.91 30.08 1.00
C ASP A 404 -9.06 29.07 1.03
N GLU A 405 -9.86 29.00 -0.04
CA GLU A 405 -10.89 27.98 -0.24
C GLU A 405 -10.28 26.58 -0.39
N THR A 406 -9.18 26.46 -1.13
CA THR A 406 -8.44 25.21 -1.35
C THR A 406 -7.83 24.70 -0.04
N ARG A 407 -7.16 25.57 0.72
CA ARG A 407 -6.67 25.26 2.07
C ARG A 407 -7.79 24.78 2.99
N HIS A 408 -8.96 25.43 2.95
CA HIS A 408 -10.11 25.02 3.74
C HIS A 408 -10.65 23.65 3.29
N ALA A 409 -10.76 23.40 1.98
CA ALA A 409 -11.19 22.13 1.44
C ALA A 409 -10.26 20.98 1.85
N ILE A 410 -8.94 21.19 1.81
CA ILE A 410 -7.93 20.22 2.25
C ILE A 410 -8.07 19.94 3.76
N VAL A 411 -8.18 20.97 4.60
CA VAL A 411 -8.35 20.82 6.06
C VAL A 411 -9.63 20.06 6.43
N GLN A 412 -10.73 20.23 5.68
CA GLN A 412 -11.93 19.39 5.87
C GLN A 412 -11.74 17.97 5.33
N ALA A 413 -11.12 17.80 4.16
CA ALA A 413 -10.84 16.49 3.55
C ALA A 413 -9.87 15.64 4.40
N ALA A 414 -9.01 16.25 5.20
CA ALA A 414 -8.12 15.55 6.14
C ALA A 414 -8.88 14.66 7.15
N LYS A 415 -10.15 14.95 7.43
CA LYS A 415 -11.03 14.18 8.33
C LYS A 415 -11.68 12.96 7.65
N LEU A 416 -11.56 12.85 6.32
CA LEU A 416 -12.23 11.88 5.47
C LEU A 416 -11.24 10.81 4.97
N PRO A 417 -11.70 9.67 4.43
CA PRO A 417 -10.80 8.67 3.83
C PRO A 417 -10.32 9.11 2.44
N MET A 418 -9.44 10.11 2.37
CA MET A 418 -9.05 10.75 1.10
C MET A 418 -7.59 11.24 1.09
N SER A 419 -6.90 11.05 -0.03
CA SER A 419 -5.62 11.71 -0.37
C SER A 419 -5.73 12.51 -1.66
N ILE A 420 -4.83 13.48 -1.82
CA ILE A 420 -4.71 14.39 -2.96
C ILE A 420 -3.26 14.32 -3.44
N ILE A 421 -3.07 14.14 -4.74
CA ILE A 421 -1.78 14.19 -5.42
C ILE A 421 -1.85 15.35 -6.39
N ILE A 422 -0.86 16.24 -6.41
CA ILE A 422 -0.78 17.40 -7.29
C ILE A 422 0.48 17.29 -8.14
N ILE A 423 0.34 17.28 -9.46
CA ILE A 423 1.48 17.25 -10.39
C ILE A 423 1.57 18.59 -11.12
N GLY A 424 2.67 19.30 -10.86
CA GLY A 424 2.97 20.58 -11.49
C GLY A 424 3.68 20.38 -12.83
N VAL A 425 3.00 20.67 -13.94
CA VAL A 425 3.59 20.66 -15.29
C VAL A 425 4.06 22.04 -15.73
N GLY A 426 4.95 22.10 -16.72
CA GLY A 426 5.51 23.36 -17.21
C GLY A 426 6.60 23.95 -16.31
N ASN A 427 6.75 25.28 -16.35
CA ASN A 427 7.88 26.02 -15.78
C ASN A 427 7.46 27.19 -14.86
N ALA A 428 6.22 27.20 -14.34
CA ALA A 428 5.72 28.24 -13.44
C ALA A 428 6.43 28.26 -12.08
N ASP A 429 6.04 29.20 -11.22
CA ASP A 429 6.36 29.15 -9.79
C ASP A 429 5.43 28.15 -9.09
N PHE A 430 6.00 27.19 -8.35
CA PHE A 430 5.28 26.16 -7.62
C PHE A 430 5.32 26.35 -6.10
N THR A 431 5.83 27.48 -5.59
CA THR A 431 5.84 27.81 -4.15
C THR A 431 4.46 27.64 -3.50
N ALA A 432 3.40 27.93 -4.24
CA ALA A 432 2.00 27.75 -3.79
C ALA A 432 1.62 26.28 -3.55
N MET A 433 2.21 25.34 -4.30
CA MET A 433 1.96 23.90 -4.19
C MET A 433 2.82 23.25 -3.11
N GLU A 434 4.10 23.64 -3.04
CA GLU A 434 5.01 23.27 -1.96
C GLU A 434 4.46 23.69 -0.58
N PHE A 435 3.70 24.80 -0.52
CA PHE A 435 2.98 25.20 0.69
C PHE A 435 1.76 24.31 1.03
N LEU A 436 1.09 23.72 0.03
CA LEU A 436 -0.02 22.80 0.24
C LEU A 436 0.41 21.40 0.66
N ASP A 437 1.65 21.03 0.34
CA ASP A 437 2.28 19.72 0.59
C ASP A 437 2.43 19.37 2.08
N GLY A 438 2.25 20.36 2.97
CA GLY A 438 2.16 20.17 4.44
C GLY A 438 3.44 19.76 5.17
N ASP A 439 4.39 19.16 4.45
CA ASP A 439 5.68 18.61 4.88
C ASP A 439 6.52 19.56 5.77
N SER A 440 6.46 20.87 5.49
CA SER A 440 7.16 21.91 6.24
C SER A 440 6.39 22.46 7.45
N SER A 441 5.05 22.39 7.44
CA SER A 441 4.19 22.91 8.50
C SER A 441 2.72 22.50 8.31
N ALA A 442 2.06 22.09 9.38
CA ALA A 442 0.66 21.70 9.36
C ALA A 442 -0.26 22.77 8.73
N LEU A 443 -0.96 22.38 7.65
CA LEU A 443 -1.80 23.28 6.89
C LEU A 443 -2.97 23.81 7.73
N ARG A 444 -3.21 25.12 7.68
CA ARG A 444 -4.36 25.77 8.34
C ARG A 444 -5.34 26.33 7.33
N SER A 445 -6.62 26.29 7.64
CA SER A 445 -7.68 26.95 6.88
C SER A 445 -7.83 28.44 7.28
N TYR A 446 -8.64 29.19 6.54
CA TYR A 446 -8.95 30.60 6.87
C TYR A 446 -9.67 30.79 8.23
N THR A 447 -10.23 29.73 8.83
CA THR A 447 -10.82 29.78 10.18
C THR A 447 -9.80 29.59 11.31
N GLY A 448 -8.54 29.29 10.96
CA GLY A 448 -7.48 28.92 11.90
C GLY A 448 -7.43 27.43 12.25
N GLU A 449 -8.43 26.64 11.85
CA GLU A 449 -8.43 25.18 12.00
C GLU A 449 -7.26 24.53 11.24
N GLU A 450 -6.62 23.56 11.88
CA GLU A 450 -5.44 22.83 11.43
C GLU A 450 -5.82 21.47 10.85
N ALA A 451 -5.14 21.02 9.79
CA ALA A 451 -5.34 19.70 9.22
C ALA A 451 -4.96 18.62 10.25
N VAL A 452 -5.86 17.64 10.45
CA VAL A 452 -5.66 16.56 11.45
C VAL A 452 -4.62 15.50 11.01
N ARG A 453 -4.25 15.51 9.74
CA ARG A 453 -3.22 14.67 9.12
C ARG A 453 -2.81 15.31 7.79
N ASP A 454 -1.66 14.91 7.26
CA ASP A 454 -1.34 15.25 5.89
C ASP A 454 -2.13 14.37 4.91
N ILE A 455 -2.48 14.98 3.77
CA ILE A 455 -3.22 14.36 2.67
C ILE A 455 -2.76 14.81 1.29
N VAL A 456 -1.82 15.76 1.18
CA VAL A 456 -1.36 16.30 -0.10
C VAL A 456 0.00 15.70 -0.40
N GLN A 457 0.26 15.35 -1.65
CA GLN A 457 1.60 15.14 -2.19
C GLN A 457 1.76 16.03 -3.42
N PHE A 458 2.74 16.91 -3.45
CA PHE A 458 3.11 17.71 -4.61
C PHE A 458 4.35 17.15 -5.30
N VAL A 459 4.29 17.01 -6.63
CA VAL A 459 5.44 16.60 -7.44
C VAL A 459 5.59 17.48 -8.68
N PRO A 460 6.70 18.23 -8.83
CA PRO A 460 6.97 19.01 -10.03
C PRO A 460 7.45 18.09 -11.17
N PHE A 461 6.65 17.94 -12.24
CA PHE A 461 6.95 17.09 -13.40
C PHE A 461 8.28 17.46 -14.07
N ARG A 462 8.70 18.73 -13.99
CA ARG A 462 9.93 19.25 -14.61
C ARG A 462 11.19 18.48 -14.19
N ASP A 463 11.22 17.97 -12.96
CA ASP A 463 12.37 17.26 -12.38
C ASP A 463 12.54 15.86 -12.99
N PHE A 464 11.48 15.35 -13.65
CA PHE A 464 11.42 14.01 -14.23
C PHE A 464 11.43 13.99 -15.76
N ARG A 465 11.52 15.15 -16.44
CA ARG A 465 11.53 15.25 -17.91
C ARG A 465 12.57 14.36 -18.60
N ASN A 466 13.71 14.13 -17.94
CA ASN A 466 14.82 13.30 -18.43
C ASN A 466 15.02 12.01 -17.60
N ALA A 467 14.12 11.73 -16.65
CA ALA A 467 14.19 10.54 -15.80
C ALA A 467 13.39 9.38 -16.42
N PRO A 468 13.69 8.11 -16.05
CA PRO A 468 12.77 7.00 -16.29
C PRO A 468 11.39 7.32 -15.72
N LYS A 469 10.31 6.97 -16.44
CA LYS A 469 8.92 7.32 -16.07
C LYS A 469 8.53 6.78 -14.69
N GLU A 470 9.12 5.65 -14.35
CA GLU A 470 9.04 4.96 -13.08
C GLU A 470 9.40 5.93 -11.94
N THR A 471 10.47 6.72 -12.09
CA THR A 471 10.96 7.68 -11.08
C THR A 471 9.93 8.75 -10.70
N LEU A 472 9.14 9.23 -11.67
CA LEU A 472 8.03 10.15 -11.40
C LEU A 472 6.94 9.45 -10.58
N ALA A 473 6.53 8.27 -11.04
CA ALA A 473 5.49 7.48 -10.36
C ALA A 473 5.92 7.10 -8.94
N LYS A 474 7.21 6.81 -8.72
CA LYS A 474 7.80 6.60 -7.39
C LYS A 474 7.64 7.79 -6.47
N SER A 475 7.94 8.98 -6.97
CA SER A 475 7.88 10.22 -6.18
C SER A 475 6.43 10.59 -5.87
N VAL A 476 5.52 10.41 -6.84
CA VAL A 476 4.08 10.66 -6.70
C VAL A 476 3.41 9.71 -5.68
N LEU A 477 3.91 8.48 -5.54
CA LEU A 477 3.30 7.45 -4.72
C LEU A 477 3.99 7.24 -3.37
N ALA A 478 5.01 8.05 -3.04
CA ALA A 478 5.83 7.87 -1.84
C ALA A 478 5.03 8.02 -0.54
N GLU A 479 4.21 9.07 -0.42
CA GLU A 479 3.46 9.36 0.82
C GLU A 479 2.03 8.82 0.85
N LEU A 480 1.46 8.45 -0.30
CA LEU A 480 0.10 7.90 -0.37
C LEU A 480 -0.07 6.74 0.65
N PRO A 481 0.90 5.83 0.84
CA PRO A 481 0.94 4.94 1.98
C PRO A 481 0.78 5.64 3.35
N GLN A 482 1.66 6.57 3.73
CA GLN A 482 1.62 7.23 5.03
C GLN A 482 0.26 7.88 5.33
N GLN A 483 -0.30 8.58 4.35
CA GLN A 483 -1.55 9.34 4.48
C GLN A 483 -2.75 8.40 4.70
N VAL A 484 -2.82 7.33 3.89
CA VAL A 484 -3.79 6.23 4.00
C VAL A 484 -3.69 5.60 5.40
N THR A 485 -2.48 5.25 5.84
CA THR A 485 -2.15 4.69 7.18
C THR A 485 -2.65 5.54 8.33
N GLN A 486 -2.35 6.83 8.28
CA GLN A 486 -2.63 7.76 9.37
C GLN A 486 -4.14 7.89 9.63
N TYR A 487 -4.93 7.86 8.56
CA TYR A 487 -6.39 7.99 8.64
C TYR A 487 -7.08 6.87 9.46
N PHE A 488 -6.82 5.57 9.20
CA PHE A 488 -7.48 4.52 10.01
C PHE A 488 -6.79 4.33 11.38
N LYS A 489 -5.51 4.69 11.55
CA LYS A 489 -4.91 4.81 12.90
C LYS A 489 -5.75 5.76 13.78
N GLN A 490 -6.09 6.95 13.27
CA GLN A 490 -6.94 7.91 13.96
C GLN A 490 -8.37 7.39 14.19
N ARG A 491 -8.96 6.71 13.20
CA ARG A 491 -10.33 6.16 13.32
C ARG A 491 -10.43 5.04 14.36
N ASN A 492 -9.42 4.17 14.49
CA ASN A 492 -9.41 3.10 15.49
C ASN A 492 -9.18 3.61 16.93
N LEU A 493 -8.43 4.71 17.10
CA LEU A 493 -8.27 5.39 18.39
C LEU A 493 -9.53 6.16 18.85
N SER A 494 -10.46 6.46 17.94
CA SER A 494 -11.65 7.30 18.22
C SER A 494 -12.80 6.55 18.91
N SER A 495 -12.66 5.25 19.17
CA SER A 495 -13.70 4.38 19.75
C SER A 495 -13.98 4.59 21.25
N HIS A 496 -13.26 5.51 21.92
CA HIS A 496 -13.24 5.64 23.38
C HIS A 496 -13.75 6.97 23.94
N CYS A 497 -14.60 7.72 23.22
CA CYS A 497 -15.17 8.96 23.76
C CYS A 497 -16.61 9.28 23.32
N MET A 498 -17.59 8.45 23.69
CA MET A 498 -18.93 8.89 24.14
C MET A 498 -19.61 7.79 24.98
N LEU A 499 -19.85 8.06 26.27
CA LEU A 499 -20.70 7.23 27.14
C LEU A 499 -22.08 7.88 27.34
N PRO A 500 -23.17 7.23 26.91
CA PRO A 500 -24.47 7.38 27.54
C PRO A 500 -24.71 6.28 28.60
N LYS A 501 -25.43 6.63 29.68
CA LYS A 501 -25.77 5.72 30.79
C LYS A 501 -26.78 4.64 30.38
N PRO A 502 -26.82 3.48 31.09
CA PRO A 502 -27.74 2.39 30.77
C PRO A 502 -29.20 2.75 31.07
N ALA A 503 -30.12 2.28 30.22
CA ALA A 503 -31.56 2.29 30.46
C ALA A 503 -32.16 0.89 30.19
N ASN A 504 -33.06 0.49 31.09
CA ASN A 504 -33.48 -0.89 31.37
C ASN A 504 -34.04 -1.74 30.21
N CYS A 505 -33.83 -3.05 30.39
CA CYS A 505 -34.48 -4.17 29.70
C CYS A 505 -36.02 -4.11 29.75
N LEU A 506 -36.67 -4.56 28.65
CA LEU A 506 -37.97 -5.25 28.67
C LEU A 506 -38.03 -6.29 27.52
N GLN A 507 -38.91 -7.28 27.65
CA GLN A 507 -38.76 -8.61 27.04
C GLN A 507 -39.65 -8.86 25.80
N THR A 508 -39.09 -9.51 24.75
CA THR A 508 -39.65 -10.61 23.89
C THR A 508 -41.04 -10.45 23.21
N PRO A 509 -41.48 -11.31 22.24
CA PRO A 509 -40.92 -12.60 21.78
C PRO A 509 -40.78 -12.81 20.24
N LEU A 510 -40.30 -14.00 19.88
CA LEU A 510 -40.18 -14.53 18.51
C LEU A 510 -41.53 -14.99 17.91
N ASP A 511 -41.65 -14.85 16.58
CA ASP A 511 -42.35 -15.72 15.61
C ASP A 511 -42.12 -15.15 14.18
N GLN A 512 -41.98 -15.87 13.06
CA GLN A 512 -41.64 -17.30 12.83
C GLN A 512 -41.09 -17.50 11.37
N PHE A 513 -40.51 -18.67 11.09
CA PHE A 513 -40.09 -19.29 9.80
C PHE A 513 -40.28 -18.58 8.44
N ASN A 514 -39.22 -18.57 7.61
CA ASN A 514 -39.04 -19.63 6.59
C ASN A 514 -37.61 -19.70 5.98
N GLU A 515 -37.16 -20.91 5.63
CA GLU A 515 -35.89 -21.17 4.95
C GLU A 515 -36.02 -21.21 3.40
N HIS A 516 -34.86 -21.32 2.73
CA HIS A 516 -34.66 -21.56 1.29
C HIS A 516 -34.87 -20.39 0.32
N SER A 517 -33.79 -19.63 0.10
CA SER A 517 -33.19 -19.50 -1.24
C SER A 517 -31.71 -19.16 -1.12
N ALA A 518 -30.83 -20.09 -1.52
CA ALA A 518 -29.40 -19.83 -1.55
C ALA A 518 -29.06 -18.93 -2.74
N CYS A 519 -28.34 -17.83 -2.48
CA CYS A 519 -27.66 -17.07 -3.51
C CYS A 519 -26.18 -16.92 -3.13
N PHE A 520 -25.37 -17.89 -3.56
CA PHE A 520 -23.92 -17.78 -3.55
C PHE A 520 -23.51 -16.66 -4.53
N PHE A 521 -23.22 -15.44 -4.04
CA PHE A 521 -22.41 -14.40 -4.71
C PHE A 521 -22.34 -13.12 -3.86
N CYS A 522 -21.60 -13.11 -2.74
CA CYS A 522 -21.24 -11.84 -2.05
C CYS A 522 -20.10 -11.93 -1.00
N THR A 523 -19.16 -12.88 -1.09
CA THR A 523 -18.09 -13.05 -0.09
C THR A 523 -16.66 -12.90 -0.60
N GLU A 524 -16.43 -12.86 -1.92
CA GLU A 524 -15.07 -12.88 -2.49
C GLU A 524 -14.42 -11.49 -2.65
N VAL A 525 -15.22 -10.42 -2.76
CA VAL A 525 -14.74 -9.03 -2.86
C VAL A 525 -14.19 -8.50 -1.51
N PHE A 526 -14.34 -9.28 -0.43
CA PHE A 526 -14.21 -8.80 0.96
C PHE A 526 -12.80 -8.78 1.55
N LEU A 527 -11.76 -9.25 0.85
CA LEU A 527 -10.40 -9.36 1.40
C LEU A 527 -9.30 -8.61 0.62
N VAL A 528 -9.54 -8.28 -0.65
CA VAL A 528 -8.52 -7.70 -1.57
C VAL A 528 -7.85 -6.44 -1.01
N ASN A 529 -8.62 -5.62 -0.30
CA ASN A 529 -8.19 -4.28 0.07
C ASN A 529 -7.76 -4.14 1.54
N VAL A 530 -7.86 -5.21 2.34
CA VAL A 530 -7.16 -5.31 3.63
C VAL A 530 -5.66 -5.31 3.39
N PHE A 531 -5.25 -6.03 2.33
CA PHE A 531 -3.86 -6.21 1.93
C PHE A 531 -3.20 -4.87 1.63
N ILE A 532 -3.75 -4.10 0.67
CA ILE A 532 -3.21 -2.78 0.28
C ILE A 532 -3.07 -1.86 1.50
N TYR A 533 -4.08 -1.83 2.38
CA TYR A 533 -4.07 -0.97 3.55
C TYR A 533 -3.00 -1.36 4.59
N TRP A 534 -2.76 -2.66 4.78
CA TRP A 534 -1.76 -3.17 5.72
C TRP A 534 -0.33 -3.06 5.18
N PHE A 535 -0.16 -3.29 3.88
CA PHE A 535 1.07 -3.02 3.11
C PHE A 535 1.60 -1.60 3.34
N ILE A 536 0.63 -0.70 3.36
CA ILE A 536 0.79 0.72 3.51
C ILE A 536 1.07 1.11 4.98
N TYR A 537 0.36 0.50 5.94
CA TYR A 537 0.47 0.76 7.38
C TYR A 537 1.90 0.64 7.94
N ARG A 538 2.73 -0.15 7.27
CA ARG A 538 4.06 -0.62 7.68
C ARG A 538 5.21 0.32 7.40
N GLN A 539 5.08 1.24 6.45
CA GLN A 539 6.24 1.97 5.93
C GLN A 539 6.75 3.08 6.88
N HIS A 540 6.01 3.34 7.98
CA HIS A 540 6.23 4.48 8.89
C HIS A 540 6.10 4.08 10.39
N ILE A 541 6.71 2.95 10.78
CA ILE A 541 7.03 2.60 12.18
C ILE A 541 8.49 2.14 12.24
#